data_AF-A0A9J7DMF1-F1
#
_entry.id   AF-A0A9J7DMF1-F1
#
_cell.length_a   1.000
_cell.length_b   1.000
_cell.length_c   1.000
_cell.angle_alpha   90.00
_cell.angle_beta   90.00
_cell.angle_gamma   90.00
#
_symmetry.space_group_name_H-M   'P 1'
#
loop_
_entity.id
_entity.type
_entity.pdbx_description
1 polymer ?
#
loop_
_entity_poly.entity_id
_entity_poly.type
_entity_poly.pdbx_seq_one_letter_code
_entity_poly.pdbx_strand_id
1 'polypeptide(L)'
;INAVAHNYYRNVKTKILDNQGEGYGSQHCTKLSKVQPGEAKFIQTNHGNFPTEQEPPQKVVLWDDSGNELSTVVGPCSEGDIISLKCAVFGGKPIPEITWLRDDIKLISPIKHGDQYIESELTLGPLGRSDLKSRISCRASNHPRATPVVTVVQIDMN
;
A
#
# COMPACT_ATOMS: atom_id res chain seq x y z
N ILE A 1 2.45 42.55 -2.28
CA ILE A 1 2.93 41.74 -1.13
C ILE A 1 1.94 40.60 -0.96
N ASN A 2 2.40 39.38 -1.18
CA ASN A 2 1.58 38.17 -1.27
C ASN A 2 0.95 37.83 0.10
N ALA A 3 -0.35 37.53 0.13
CA ALA A 3 -0.99 36.89 1.28
C ALA A 3 -1.35 35.45 0.89
N VAL A 4 -0.71 34.51 1.59
CA VAL A 4 -0.79 33.06 1.40
C VAL A 4 -2.16 32.55 1.86
N ALA A 5 -2.85 31.79 1.03
CA ALA A 5 -4.09 31.10 1.40
C ALA A 5 -3.76 29.90 2.31
N HIS A 6 -3.95 30.05 3.62
CA HIS A 6 -3.93 28.93 4.56
C HIS A 6 -5.31 28.26 4.58
N ASN A 7 -5.39 27.05 4.01
CA ASN A 7 -6.53 26.16 4.20
C ASN A 7 -6.51 25.61 5.63
N TYR A 8 -7.33 26.18 6.51
CA TYR A 8 -7.64 25.61 7.82
C TYR A 8 -8.94 24.81 7.70
N TYR A 9 -8.86 23.48 7.75
CA TYR A 9 -10.03 22.65 8.01
C TYR A 9 -10.45 22.86 9.47
N ARG A 10 -11.37 23.79 9.73
CA ARG A 10 -12.03 23.88 11.04
C ARG A 10 -13.16 22.85 11.09
N ASN A 11 -13.01 21.86 11.96
CA ASN A 11 -14.11 21.00 12.38
C ASN A 11 -15.10 21.85 13.19
N VAL A 12 -16.22 22.24 12.59
CA VAL A 12 -17.32 22.89 13.31
C VAL A 12 -18.19 21.78 13.89
N LYS A 13 -18.09 21.52 15.21
CA LYS A 13 -19.06 20.68 15.92
C LYS A 13 -20.33 21.50 16.15
N THR A 14 -21.35 21.31 15.31
CA THR A 14 -22.71 21.78 15.62
C THR A 14 -23.46 20.68 16.36
N LYS A 15 -23.88 20.98 17.60
CA LYS A 15 -24.70 20.11 18.43
C LYS A 15 -26.13 20.16 17.88
N ILE A 16 -26.59 19.09 17.25
CA ILE A 16 -28.01 18.92 16.92
C ILE A 16 -28.66 18.23 18.11
N LEU A 17 -29.73 18.82 18.65
CA LEU A 17 -30.59 18.16 19.64
C LEU A 17 -31.65 17.38 18.86
N ASP A 18 -31.38 16.12 18.60
CA ASP A 18 -32.36 15.13 18.20
C ASP A 18 -32.93 14.43 19.43
N ASN A 19 -34.26 14.50 19.60
CA ASN A 19 -34.96 13.66 20.55
C ASN A 19 -34.92 12.22 20.00
N GLN A 20 -34.16 11.35 20.67
CA GLN A 20 -33.98 9.91 20.46
C GLN A 20 -32.70 9.48 19.72
N GLY A 21 -31.65 9.23 20.51
CA GLY A 21 -30.71 8.13 20.29
C GLY A 21 -29.46 8.45 19.46
N GLU A 22 -28.30 8.31 20.09
CA GLU A 22 -26.98 8.50 19.47
C GLU A 22 -26.76 7.53 18.29
N GLY A 23 -26.58 8.08 17.09
CA GLY A 23 -26.15 7.35 15.90
C GLY A 23 -25.10 8.15 15.12
N TYR A 24 -23.93 7.57 14.92
CA TYR A 24 -22.86 8.15 14.09
C TYR A 24 -23.25 8.02 12.60
N GLY A 25 -23.99 9.00 12.08
CA GLY A 25 -24.32 9.15 10.66
C GLY A 25 -23.51 10.27 10.00
N SER A 26 -22.84 9.99 8.89
CA SER A 26 -22.14 10.98 8.06
C SER A 26 -23.14 12.00 7.51
N GLN A 27 -23.07 13.25 7.98
CA GLN A 27 -23.96 14.32 7.52
C GLN A 27 -23.40 14.96 6.24
N HIS A 28 -24.21 14.99 5.18
CA HIS A 28 -23.95 15.74 3.94
C HIS A 28 -23.84 17.25 4.24
N CYS A 29 -22.62 17.80 4.20
CA CYS A 29 -22.43 19.25 4.16
C CYS A 29 -22.64 19.78 2.73
N THR A 30 -23.78 20.39 2.46
CA THR A 30 -23.98 21.19 1.24
C THR A 30 -23.35 22.57 1.42
N LYS A 31 -22.52 23.00 0.45
CA LYS A 31 -21.97 24.36 0.42
C LYS A 31 -23.11 25.35 0.14
N LEU A 32 -23.50 26.13 1.14
CA LEU A 32 -24.40 27.28 0.94
C LEU A 32 -23.63 28.40 0.22
N SER A 33 -23.74 28.47 -1.10
CA SER A 33 -23.44 29.71 -1.82
C SER A 33 -24.59 30.70 -1.57
N LYS A 34 -24.27 31.92 -1.16
CA LYS A 34 -25.21 33.00 -0.85
C LYS A 34 -26.36 33.07 -1.88
N VAL A 35 -27.59 32.84 -1.44
CA VAL A 35 -28.81 32.92 -2.26
C VAL A 35 -29.37 34.34 -2.16
N GLN A 36 -29.58 35.01 -3.31
CA GLN A 36 -30.43 36.21 -3.35
C GLN A 36 -31.89 35.78 -3.10
N PRO A 37 -32.69 36.55 -2.34
CA PRO A 37 -34.05 36.15 -2.01
C PRO A 37 -34.91 36.14 -3.27
N GLY A 38 -35.36 34.95 -3.72
CA GLY A 38 -36.38 34.85 -4.78
C GLY A 38 -36.40 33.58 -5.64
N GLU A 39 -35.28 32.89 -5.86
CA GLU A 39 -35.28 31.68 -6.69
C GLU A 39 -34.34 30.61 -6.12
N ALA A 40 -34.87 29.69 -5.33
CA ALA A 40 -34.15 28.47 -4.98
C ALA A 40 -34.15 27.52 -6.19
N LYS A 41 -33.12 27.60 -7.05
CA LYS A 41 -32.87 26.55 -8.04
C LYS A 41 -32.14 25.40 -7.37
N PHE A 42 -32.80 24.25 -7.28
CA PHE A 42 -32.16 22.99 -6.89
C PHE A 42 -31.16 22.59 -7.98
N ILE A 43 -29.87 22.83 -7.74
CA ILE A 43 -28.82 22.30 -8.60
C ILE A 43 -28.69 20.82 -8.23
N GLN A 44 -29.26 19.93 -9.05
CA GLN A 44 -28.99 18.51 -8.95
C GLN A 44 -27.52 18.31 -9.32
N THR A 45 -26.68 18.23 -8.29
CA THR A 45 -25.29 17.82 -8.48
C THR A 45 -25.33 16.36 -8.85
N ASN A 46 -24.89 16.03 -10.07
CA ASN A 46 -24.59 14.65 -10.43
C ASN A 46 -23.78 14.06 -9.28
N HIS A 47 -24.24 12.95 -8.69
CA HIS A 47 -23.52 12.25 -7.63
C HIS A 47 -22.12 11.92 -8.15
N GLY A 48 -21.15 12.78 -7.85
CA GLY A 48 -19.76 12.54 -8.20
C GLY A 48 -19.31 11.32 -7.42
N ASN A 49 -18.72 10.34 -8.12
CA ASN A 49 -18.08 9.21 -7.46
C ASN A 49 -17.04 9.76 -6.46
N PHE A 50 -17.31 9.63 -5.17
CA PHE A 50 -16.33 9.97 -4.14
C PHE A 50 -15.15 9.01 -4.27
N PRO A 51 -13.90 9.49 -4.21
CA PRO A 51 -12.74 8.60 -4.27
C PRO A 51 -12.79 7.62 -3.10
N THR A 52 -12.64 6.32 -3.39
CA THR A 52 -12.57 5.29 -2.38
C THR A 52 -11.35 5.51 -1.49
N GLU A 53 -11.53 5.31 -0.18
CA GLU A 53 -10.44 5.40 0.80
C GLU A 53 -9.33 4.40 0.45
N GLN A 54 -8.12 4.92 0.32
CA GLN A 54 -6.93 4.16 -0.06
C GLN A 54 -6.17 3.75 1.21
N GLU A 55 -5.90 2.46 1.34
CA GLU A 55 -5.13 1.91 2.46
C GLU A 55 -3.81 1.35 1.92
N PRO A 56 -2.65 1.73 2.47
CA PRO A 56 -1.38 1.14 2.04
C PRO A 56 -1.31 -0.35 2.41
N PRO A 57 -0.40 -1.13 1.80
CA PRO A 57 -0.07 -2.47 2.28
C PRO A 57 0.31 -2.42 3.76
N GLN A 58 -0.06 -3.45 4.52
CA GLN A 58 0.15 -3.46 5.98
C GLN A 58 1.40 -4.25 6.38
N LYS A 59 1.65 -5.38 5.70
CA LYS A 59 2.78 -6.28 6.02
C LYS A 59 3.33 -6.94 4.76
N VAL A 60 4.64 -7.07 4.70
CA VAL A 60 5.37 -7.85 3.70
C VAL A 60 6.23 -8.88 4.42
N VAL A 61 6.08 -10.16 4.06
CA VAL A 61 6.80 -11.28 4.68
C VAL A 61 7.55 -12.04 3.60
N LEU A 62 8.82 -12.36 3.86
CA LEU A 62 9.64 -13.21 3.01
C LEU A 62 9.77 -14.59 3.64
N TRP A 63 9.67 -15.64 2.83
CA TRP A 63 9.94 -17.02 3.21
C TRP A 63 10.97 -17.65 2.29
N ASP A 64 11.77 -18.56 2.83
CA ASP A 64 12.59 -19.48 2.06
C ASP A 64 11.76 -20.67 1.53
N ASP A 65 12.42 -21.55 0.78
CA ASP A 65 11.85 -22.80 0.25
C ASP A 65 11.46 -23.80 1.35
N SER A 66 12.07 -23.68 2.52
CA SER A 66 11.84 -24.51 3.70
C SER A 66 10.67 -24.01 4.54
N GLY A 67 10.07 -22.85 4.19
CA GLY A 67 8.94 -22.24 4.88
C GLY A 67 9.31 -21.38 6.08
N ASN A 68 10.60 -21.05 6.27
CA ASN A 68 11.04 -20.18 7.36
C ASN A 68 10.91 -18.71 6.98
N GLU A 69 10.47 -17.88 7.92
CA GLU A 69 10.41 -16.43 7.73
C GLU A 69 11.81 -15.82 7.74
N LEU A 70 12.13 -15.11 6.67
CA LEU A 70 13.41 -14.45 6.46
C LEU A 70 13.32 -13.00 6.94
N SER A 71 14.18 -12.64 7.89
CA SER A 71 14.23 -11.28 8.45
C SER A 71 15.41 -10.46 7.93
N THR A 72 16.55 -11.10 7.61
CA THR A 72 17.80 -10.37 7.30
C THR A 72 18.68 -11.06 6.26
N VAL A 73 18.80 -12.39 6.29
CA VAL A 73 19.79 -13.13 5.48
C VAL A 73 19.16 -14.35 4.84
N VAL A 74 19.60 -14.68 3.62
CA VAL A 74 19.36 -15.96 2.93
C VAL A 74 20.68 -16.67 2.79
N GLY A 75 20.84 -17.82 3.45
CA GLY A 75 22.08 -18.59 3.39
C GLY A 75 22.37 -19.38 4.67
N PRO A 76 23.52 -20.07 4.73
CA PRO A 76 24.66 -19.95 3.80
C PRO A 76 24.43 -20.68 2.45
N CYS A 77 24.64 -19.97 1.34
CA CYS A 77 24.51 -20.47 -0.03
C CYS A 77 25.87 -20.84 -0.64
N SER A 78 25.90 -21.81 -1.54
CA SER A 78 27.08 -22.23 -2.29
C SER A 78 27.02 -21.75 -3.76
N GLU A 79 28.18 -21.67 -4.40
CA GLU A 79 28.23 -21.43 -5.85
C GLU A 79 27.50 -22.54 -6.62
N GLY A 80 26.65 -22.14 -7.56
CA GLY A 80 25.79 -23.04 -8.32
C GLY A 80 24.41 -23.26 -7.70
N ASP A 81 24.17 -22.82 -6.47
CA ASP A 81 22.86 -22.98 -5.82
C ASP A 81 21.76 -22.23 -6.56
N ILE A 82 20.55 -22.76 -6.46
CA ILE A 82 19.33 -22.10 -6.91
C ILE A 82 18.44 -21.94 -5.69
N ILE A 83 18.14 -20.71 -5.32
CA ILE A 83 17.29 -20.39 -4.17
C ILE A 83 15.90 -19.95 -4.65
N SER A 84 14.88 -20.26 -3.87
CA SER A 84 13.51 -19.77 -4.10
C SER A 84 13.03 -18.98 -2.89
N LEU A 85 12.49 -17.79 -3.16
CA LEU A 85 11.98 -16.87 -2.16
C LEU A 85 10.51 -16.60 -2.43
N LYS A 86 9.69 -16.75 -1.41
CA LYS A 86 8.27 -16.37 -1.48
C LYS A 86 8.06 -15.06 -0.74
N CYS A 87 7.38 -14.12 -1.39
CA CYS A 87 6.92 -12.89 -0.76
C CYS A 87 5.40 -12.92 -0.61
N ALA A 88 4.91 -12.71 0.61
CA ALA A 88 3.48 -12.53 0.90
C ALA A 88 3.20 -11.10 1.37
N VAL A 89 2.13 -10.51 0.83
CA VAL A 89 1.72 -9.14 1.12
C VAL A 89 0.29 -9.11 1.62
N PHE A 90 0.12 -8.54 2.82
CA PHE A 90 -1.14 -8.48 3.53
C PHE A 90 -1.73 -7.07 3.51
N GLY A 91 -3.05 -7.00 3.34
CA GLY A 91 -3.82 -5.75 3.33
C GLY A 91 -3.54 -4.88 2.10
N GLY A 92 -4.10 -3.67 2.13
CA GLY A 92 -4.00 -2.70 1.06
C GLY A 92 -5.28 -2.63 0.22
N LYS A 93 -5.74 -1.40 0.00
CA LYS A 93 -6.92 -1.09 -0.80
C LYS A 93 -6.63 0.10 -1.73
N PRO A 94 -6.66 -0.07 -3.06
CA PRO A 94 -6.84 -1.31 -3.82
C PRO A 94 -5.75 -2.37 -3.54
N ILE A 95 -5.96 -3.59 -4.05
CA ILE A 95 -4.99 -4.70 -3.94
C ILE A 95 -3.62 -4.23 -4.47
N PRO A 96 -2.53 -4.41 -3.71
CA PRO A 96 -1.21 -3.95 -4.13
C PRO A 96 -0.59 -4.78 -5.25
N GLU A 97 0.47 -4.24 -5.85
CA GLU A 97 1.40 -4.98 -6.69
C GLU A 97 2.65 -5.37 -5.91
N ILE A 98 3.23 -6.52 -6.25
CA ILE A 98 4.53 -6.98 -5.76
C ILE A 98 5.61 -6.65 -6.79
N THR A 99 6.71 -6.05 -6.36
CA THR A 99 7.91 -5.81 -7.16
C THR A 99 9.12 -6.39 -6.45
N TRP A 100 9.80 -7.33 -7.11
CA TRP A 100 11.09 -7.83 -6.67
C TRP A 100 12.21 -6.91 -7.16
N LEU A 101 13.21 -6.68 -6.32
CA LEU A 101 14.44 -5.99 -6.71
C LEU A 101 15.65 -6.79 -6.24
N ARG A 102 16.67 -6.86 -7.10
CA ARG A 102 18.00 -7.30 -6.76
C ARG A 102 18.96 -6.14 -6.96
N ASP A 103 19.57 -5.66 -5.88
CA ASP A 103 20.48 -4.51 -5.92
C ASP A 103 19.87 -3.32 -6.69
N ASP A 104 18.60 -3.02 -6.37
CA ASP A 104 17.77 -1.98 -6.99
C ASP A 104 17.35 -2.21 -8.45
N ILE A 105 17.73 -3.34 -9.04
CA ILE A 105 17.29 -3.77 -10.37
C ILE A 105 16.00 -4.58 -10.24
N LYS A 106 14.95 -4.13 -10.93
CA LYS A 106 13.64 -4.81 -10.92
C LYS A 106 13.75 -6.20 -11.55
N LEU A 107 13.19 -7.19 -10.86
CA LEU A 107 13.01 -8.56 -11.33
C LEU A 107 11.53 -8.83 -11.62
N ILE A 108 11.27 -9.77 -12.51
CA ILE A 108 9.92 -10.16 -12.91
C ILE A 108 9.61 -11.51 -12.29
N SER A 109 8.49 -11.58 -11.56
CA SER A 109 7.91 -12.83 -11.08
C SER A 109 6.39 -12.70 -11.11
N PRO A 110 5.65 -13.76 -11.45
CA PRO A 110 4.19 -13.75 -11.40
C PRO A 110 3.67 -13.52 -9.98
N ILE A 111 2.49 -12.91 -9.90
CA ILE A 111 1.74 -12.71 -8.66
C ILE A 111 0.57 -13.68 -8.65
N LYS A 112 0.38 -14.37 -7.52
CA LYS A 112 -0.78 -15.21 -7.23
C LYS A 112 -1.67 -14.47 -6.24
N HIS A 113 -2.97 -14.43 -6.54
CA HIS A 113 -3.97 -13.81 -5.67
C HIS A 113 -4.56 -14.88 -4.76
N GLY A 114 -4.33 -14.76 -3.45
CA GLY A 114 -5.02 -15.55 -2.44
C GLY A 114 -6.13 -14.76 -1.77
N ASP A 115 -6.89 -15.43 -0.90
CA ASP A 115 -8.03 -14.82 -0.20
C ASP A 115 -7.58 -13.80 0.87
N GLN A 116 -6.49 -14.08 1.58
CA GLN A 116 -6.00 -13.25 2.70
C GLN A 116 -4.82 -12.37 2.32
N TYR A 117 -4.03 -12.78 1.34
CA TYR A 117 -2.81 -12.09 0.90
C TYR A 117 -2.54 -12.41 -0.56
N ILE A 118 -1.78 -11.53 -1.21
CA ILE A 118 -1.18 -11.83 -2.51
C ILE A 118 0.24 -12.34 -2.30
N GLU A 119 0.70 -13.24 -3.17
CA GLU A 119 2.05 -13.78 -3.08
C GLU A 119 2.77 -13.79 -4.43
N SER A 120 4.10 -13.75 -4.40
CA SER A 120 4.96 -13.89 -5.57
C SER A 120 6.19 -14.71 -5.19
N GLU A 121 6.69 -15.50 -6.13
CA GLU A 121 7.76 -16.46 -5.90
C GLU A 121 8.92 -16.20 -6.85
N LEU A 122 10.09 -15.87 -6.31
CA LEU A 122 11.27 -15.51 -7.06
C LEU A 122 12.32 -16.62 -6.92
N THR A 123 12.68 -17.21 -8.06
CA THR A 123 13.81 -18.15 -8.15
C THR A 123 15.05 -17.39 -8.62
N LEU A 124 16.16 -17.52 -7.89
CA LEU A 124 17.45 -16.90 -8.20
C LEU A 124 18.52 -17.97 -8.33
N GLY A 125 19.36 -17.84 -9.36
CA GLY A 125 20.53 -18.69 -9.57
C GLY A 125 20.72 -19.06 -11.04
N PRO A 126 21.76 -19.86 -11.34
CA PRO A 126 22.76 -20.37 -10.40
C PRO A 126 23.56 -19.24 -9.73
N LEU A 127 23.74 -19.34 -8.41
CA LEU A 127 24.43 -18.31 -7.64
C LEU A 127 25.95 -18.34 -7.90
N GLY A 128 26.57 -17.17 -7.91
CA GLY A 128 28.04 -17.02 -8.00
C GLY A 128 28.59 -16.22 -6.83
N ARG A 129 29.93 -16.19 -6.68
CA ARG A 129 30.59 -15.36 -5.64
C ARG A 129 30.21 -13.88 -5.69
N SER A 130 29.89 -13.38 -6.88
CA SER A 130 29.41 -12.01 -7.10
C SER A 130 28.11 -11.69 -6.38
N ASP A 131 27.37 -12.72 -5.96
CA ASP A 131 26.04 -12.60 -5.37
C ASP A 131 26.14 -12.44 -3.85
N LEU A 132 27.33 -12.59 -3.26
CA LEU A 132 27.58 -12.34 -1.85
C LEU A 132 27.17 -10.90 -1.50
N LYS A 133 26.32 -10.77 -0.48
CA LYS A 133 25.71 -9.50 -0.01
C LYS A 133 24.79 -8.82 -1.02
N SER A 134 24.46 -9.46 -2.15
CA SER A 134 23.37 -8.97 -3.01
C SER A 134 22.10 -8.83 -2.19
N ARG A 135 21.43 -7.70 -2.39
CA ARG A 135 20.24 -7.31 -1.63
C ARG A 135 19.00 -7.67 -2.40
N ILE A 136 18.22 -8.62 -1.89
CA ILE A 136 16.94 -9.01 -2.46
C ILE A 136 15.83 -8.31 -1.68
N SER A 137 15.01 -7.54 -2.39
CA SER A 137 13.93 -6.75 -1.80
C SER A 137 12.60 -7.15 -2.41
N CYS A 138 11.60 -7.41 -1.57
CA CYS A 138 10.21 -7.47 -2.01
C CYS A 138 9.49 -6.18 -1.61
N ARG A 139 8.98 -5.45 -2.61
CA ARG A 139 8.28 -4.18 -2.45
C ARG A 139 6.81 -4.33 -2.79
N ALA A 140 5.95 -3.91 -1.87
CA ALA A 140 4.49 -3.83 -2.06
C ALA A 140 4.04 -2.37 -2.23
N SER A 141 3.22 -2.10 -3.24
CA SER A 141 2.66 -0.76 -3.48
C SER A 141 1.32 -0.85 -4.19
N ASN A 142 0.32 -0.09 -3.76
CA ASN A 142 -1.01 -0.06 -4.40
C ASN A 142 -1.36 1.27 -5.08
N HIS A 143 -0.64 2.34 -4.79
CA HIS A 143 -0.86 3.64 -5.42
C HIS A 143 0.43 4.49 -5.41
N PRO A 144 0.71 5.33 -6.43
CA PRO A 144 1.94 6.15 -6.51
C PRO A 144 2.24 7.07 -5.31
N ARG A 145 1.20 7.50 -4.59
CA ARG A 145 1.30 8.36 -3.39
C ARG A 145 1.45 7.58 -2.08
N ALA A 146 1.14 6.28 -2.08
CA ALA A 146 1.29 5.48 -0.88
C ALA A 146 2.76 5.18 -0.63
N THR A 147 3.17 5.19 0.64
CA THR A 147 4.51 4.71 0.98
C THR A 147 4.53 3.19 0.80
N PRO A 148 5.44 2.64 -0.01
CA PRO A 148 5.52 1.21 -0.21
C PRO A 148 6.04 0.52 1.04
N VAL A 149 5.53 -0.68 1.32
CA VAL A 149 6.10 -1.56 2.36
C VAL A 149 7.14 -2.46 1.69
N VAL A 150 8.33 -2.56 2.29
CA VAL A 150 9.47 -3.28 1.70
C VAL A 150 10.11 -4.15 2.76
N THR A 151 10.36 -5.41 2.41
CA THR A 151 11.18 -6.34 3.20
C THR A 151 12.41 -6.71 2.38
N VAL A 152 13.56 -6.77 3.06
CA VAL A 152 14.87 -6.89 2.42
C VAL A 152 15.69 -7.96 3.11
N VAL A 153 16.35 -8.80 2.32
CA VAL A 153 17.29 -9.82 2.78
C VAL A 153 18.58 -9.74 1.98
N GLN A 154 19.69 -10.19 2.57
CA GLN A 154 20.99 -10.27 1.92
C GLN A 154 21.37 -11.72 1.68
N ILE A 155 21.95 -12.00 0.52
CA ILE A 155 22.50 -13.32 0.21
C ILE A 155 23.83 -13.48 0.96
N ASP A 156 23.95 -14.56 1.71
CA ASP A 156 25.19 -14.98 2.36
C ASP A 156 25.74 -16.21 1.66
N MET A 157 27.02 -16.17 1.28
CA MET A 157 27.69 -17.24 0.55
C MET A 157 28.74 -17.91 1.45
N ASN A 158 28.87 -19.23 1.37
CA ASN A 158 29.88 -20.04 2.07
C ASN A 158 31.25 -20.05 1.37
#